data_AF-R5CDY2-F1
#
_entry.id   AF-R5CDY2-F1
#
_cell.length_a   1.000
_cell.length_b   1.000
_cell.length_c   1.000
_cell.angle_alpha   90.00
_cell.angle_beta   90.00
_cell.angle_gamma   90.00
#
_symmetry.space_group_name_H-M   'P 1'
#
loop_
_entity.id
_entity.type
_entity.pdbx_description
1 polymer ?
#
loop_
_entity_poly.entity_id
_entity_poly.type
_entity_poly.pdbx_seq_one_letter_code
_entity_poly.pdbx_strand_id
1 'polypeptide(L)'
;MKGRDTIKKENTGINIGSIIKAKLKEKRVTVVWFAAQLGTSRTNVYKIFNKHTIGTEELFKISEILNFDFFKYYSEKLGANKCSEK
;
A
#
# COMPACT_ATOMS: atom_id res chain seq x y z
N MET A 1 24.60 -18.99 -12.60
CA MET A 1 23.36 -19.77 -12.49
C MET A 1 22.15 -18.88 -12.79
N LYS A 2 21.17 -19.50 -13.43
CA LYS A 2 20.02 -18.95 -14.16
C LYS A 2 19.07 -18.05 -13.34
N GLY A 3 18.50 -17.07 -14.04
CA GLY A 3 17.06 -16.76 -14.01
C GLY A 3 16.53 -16.03 -12.78
N ARG A 4 16.67 -14.70 -12.74
CA ARG A 4 15.68 -13.87 -12.03
C ARG A 4 14.49 -13.69 -12.96
N ASP A 5 13.66 -14.72 -13.04
CA ASP A 5 12.41 -14.66 -13.79
C ASP A 5 11.44 -13.74 -13.04
N THR A 6 11.41 -12.50 -13.50
CA THR A 6 10.41 -11.49 -13.18
C THR A 6 9.06 -11.96 -13.72
N ILE A 7 8.29 -12.67 -12.91
CA ILE A 7 6.85 -12.78 -13.13
C ILE A 7 6.24 -11.49 -12.58
N LYS A 8 6.24 -10.43 -13.40
CA LYS A 8 5.35 -9.28 -13.18
C LYS A 8 3.94 -9.77 -13.48
N LYS A 9 3.27 -10.30 -12.47
CA LYS A 9 1.82 -10.52 -12.53
C LYS A 9 1.16 -9.14 -12.53
N GLU A 10 0.75 -8.70 -13.72
CA GLU A 10 -0.13 -7.57 -13.93
C GLU A 10 -1.47 -7.83 -13.23
N ASN A 11 -1.55 -7.41 -11.97
CA ASN A 11 -2.79 -7.41 -11.22
C ASN A 11 -3.45 -6.05 -11.46
N THR A 12 -4.55 -6.03 -12.20
CA THR A 12 -5.44 -4.87 -12.43
C THR A 12 -6.22 -4.46 -11.16
N GLY A 13 -5.72 -4.85 -9.98
CA GLY A 13 -6.24 -4.58 -8.65
C GLY A 13 -5.38 -3.57 -7.91
N ILE A 14 -6.00 -2.70 -7.10
CA ILE A 14 -5.27 -1.80 -6.19
C ILE A 14 -4.55 -2.67 -5.17
N ASN A 15 -3.22 -2.73 -5.26
CA ASN A 15 -2.39 -3.36 -4.23
C ASN A 15 -1.96 -2.29 -3.22
N ILE A 16 -2.75 -2.15 -2.15
CA ILE A 16 -2.54 -1.06 -1.18
C ILE A 16 -1.24 -1.21 -0.40
N GLY A 17 -0.82 -2.44 -0.07
CA GLY A 17 0.45 -2.69 0.62
C GLY A 17 1.66 -2.21 -0.18
N SER A 18 1.65 -2.42 -1.49
CA SER A 18 2.71 -1.95 -2.38
C SER A 18 2.73 -0.43 -2.50
N ILE A 19 1.56 0.21 -2.53
CA ILE A 19 1.41 1.67 -2.57
C ILE A 19 1.97 2.29 -1.28
N ILE A 20 1.63 1.74 -0.11
CA ILE A 20 2.16 2.20 1.17
C ILE A 20 3.69 2.08 1.19
N LYS A 21 4.24 0.97 0.72
CA LYS A 21 5.70 0.77 0.62
C LYS A 21 6.35 1.81 -0.29
N ALA A 22 5.74 2.11 -1.43
CA ALA A 22 6.24 3.14 -2.35
C ALA A 22 6.22 4.52 -1.67
N LYS A 23 5.14 4.87 -0.98
CA LYS A 23 4.99 6.17 -0.29
C LYS A 23 5.99 6.33 0.85
N LEU A 24 6.24 5.26 1.58
CA LEU A 24 7.23 5.20 2.65
C LEU A 24 8.65 5.47 2.10
N LYS A 25 8.99 4.88 0.95
CA LYS A 25 10.25 5.13 0.24
C LYS A 25 10.35 6.56 -0.29
N GLU A 26 9.25 7.09 -0.84
CA GLU A 26 9.17 8.48 -1.34
C GLU A 26 9.45 9.49 -0.22
N LYS A 27 8.86 9.28 0.96
CA LYS A 27 9.09 10.12 2.15
C LYS A 27 10.45 9.91 2.82
N ARG A 28 11.27 8.97 2.33
CA ARG A 28 12.59 8.61 2.87
C ARG A 28 12.57 8.24 4.35
N VAL A 29 11.43 7.75 4.86
CA VAL A 29 11.32 7.26 6.23
C VAL A 29 11.70 5.79 6.30
N THR A 30 12.20 5.34 7.45
CA THR A 30 12.64 3.95 7.60
C THR A 30 11.49 3.04 8.01
N VAL A 31 11.60 1.76 7.65
CA VAL A 31 10.66 0.72 8.09
C VAL A 31 10.64 0.59 9.62
N VAL A 32 11.79 0.83 10.28
CA VAL A 32 11.91 0.84 11.74
C VAL A 32 11.06 1.96 12.34
N TRP A 33 11.18 3.18 11.81
CA TRP A 33 10.40 4.32 12.26
C TRP A 33 8.90 4.07 12.06
N PHE A 34 8.51 3.58 10.89
CA PHE A 34 7.11 3.28 10.60
C PHE A 34 6.53 2.17 11.49
N ALA A 35 7.32 1.13 11.79
CA ALA A 35 6.92 0.08 12.73
C ALA A 35 6.69 0.63 14.14
N ALA A 36 7.58 1.53 14.60
CA ALA A 36 7.43 2.21 15.88
C ALA A 36 6.17 3.08 15.94
N GLN A 37 5.88 3.86 14.87
CA GLN A 37 4.67 4.67 14.79
C GLN A 37 3.38 3.83 14.79
N LEU A 38 3.41 2.67 14.13
CA LEU A 38 2.28 1.73 14.14
C LEU A 38 2.14 0.94 15.45
N GLY A 39 3.13 0.99 16.34
CA GLY A 39 3.18 0.16 17.54
C GLY A 39 3.32 -1.34 17.23
N THR A 40 3.94 -1.70 16.10
CA THR A 40 4.09 -3.11 15.68
C THR A 40 5.54 -3.47 15.37
N SER A 41 5.81 -4.76 15.15
CA SER A 41 7.14 -5.21 14.76
C SER A 41 7.43 -4.95 13.27
N ARG A 42 8.71 -4.79 12.93
CA ARG A 42 9.18 -4.68 11.53
C ARG A 42 8.64 -5.82 10.66
N THR A 43 8.57 -7.03 11.20
CA THR A 43 8.03 -8.20 10.50
C THR A 43 6.56 -8.02 10.12
N ASN A 44 5.76 -7.43 11.01
CA ASN A 44 4.36 -7.13 10.71
C ASN A 44 4.23 -6.06 9.62
N VAL A 45 5.10 -5.06 9.64
CA VAL A 45 5.17 -4.05 8.57
C VAL A 45 5.50 -4.68 7.20
N TYR A 46 6.45 -5.61 7.13
CA TYR A 46 6.71 -6.33 5.88
C TYR A 46 5.51 -7.18 5.44
N LYS A 47 4.76 -7.77 6.38
CA LYS A 47 3.50 -8.46 6.07
C LYS A 47 2.48 -7.47 5.47
N ILE A 48 2.33 -6.28 6.05
CA ILE A 48 1.45 -5.22 5.53
C ILE A 48 1.79 -4.88 4.07
N PHE A 49 3.07 -4.75 3.73
CA PHE A 49 3.47 -4.45 2.35
C PHE A 49 3.13 -5.55 1.34
N ASN A 50 3.01 -6.79 1.78
CA ASN A 50 2.64 -7.92 0.93
C ASN A 50 1.12 -8.12 0.87
N LYS A 51 0.34 -7.44 1.72
CA LYS A 51 -1.12 -7.51 1.69
C LYS A 51 -1.66 -6.71 0.50
N HIS A 52 -2.54 -7.34 -0.28
CA HIS A 52 -3.26 -6.65 -1.35
C HIS A 52 -4.35 -5.72 -0.82
N THR A 53 -4.99 -6.10 0.30
CA THR A 53 -6.02 -5.33 1.02
C THR A 53 -5.63 -5.20 2.48
N ILE A 54 -5.97 -4.07 3.08
CA ILE A 54 -5.71 -3.76 4.49
C ILE A 54 -7.05 -3.36 5.11
N GLY A 55 -7.26 -3.67 6.39
CA GLY A 55 -8.46 -3.23 7.10
C GLY A 55 -8.58 -1.71 7.09
N THR A 56 -9.81 -1.18 7.05
CA THR A 56 -10.04 0.27 7.00
C THR A 56 -9.40 1.02 8.18
N GLU A 57 -9.45 0.44 9.38
CA GLU A 57 -8.79 1.02 10.57
C GLU A 57 -7.26 1.03 10.47
N GLU A 58 -6.67 -0.07 9.99
CA GLU A 58 -5.22 -0.16 9.76
C GLU A 58 -4.81 0.88 8.69
N LEU A 59 -5.58 0.98 7.61
CA LEU A 59 -5.32 1.92 6.52
C LEU A 59 -5.45 3.38 6.99
N PHE A 60 -6.42 3.67 7.84
CA PHE A 60 -6.61 5.00 8.42
C PHE A 60 -5.41 5.40 9.29
N LYS A 61 -4.98 4.54 10.22
CA LYS A 61 -3.77 4.80 11.03
C LYS A 61 -2.53 5.02 10.16
N ILE A 62 -2.35 4.22 9.11
CA ILE A 62 -1.24 4.38 8.16
C ILE A 62 -1.35 5.72 7.42
N SER A 63 -2.56 6.14 7.07
CA SER A 63 -2.84 7.43 6.43
C SER A 63 -2.46 8.60 7.33
N GLU A 64 -2.79 8.52 8.62
CA GLU A 64 -2.42 9.54 9.62
C GLU A 64 -0.91 9.59 9.82
N ILE A 65 -0.26 8.44 10.04
CA ILE A 65 1.21 8.36 10.28
C ILE A 65 1.99 8.90 9.08
N LEU A 66 1.56 8.56 7.86
CA LEU A 66 2.23 9.01 6.65
C LEU A 66 1.69 10.36 6.16
N ASN A 67 0.70 10.94 6.83
CA ASN A 67 -0.04 12.14 6.42
C ASN A 67 -0.35 12.11 4.90
N PHE A 68 -1.04 11.04 4.49
CA PHE A 68 -1.39 10.79 3.10
C PHE A 68 -2.69 10.00 3.02
N ASP A 69 -3.63 10.47 2.20
CA ASP A 69 -4.92 9.79 2.00
C ASP A 69 -4.77 8.60 1.05
N PHE A 70 -4.67 7.40 1.61
CA PHE A 70 -4.65 6.16 0.84
C PHE A 70 -6.04 5.73 0.33
N PHE A 71 -7.14 6.25 0.91
CA PHE A 71 -8.50 5.94 0.45
C PHE A 71 -8.77 6.53 -0.92
N LYS A 72 -8.08 7.62 -1.29
CA LYS A 72 -8.16 8.22 -2.62
C LYS A 72 -7.96 7.21 -3.75
N TYR A 73 -7.05 6.25 -3.60
CA TYR A 73 -6.84 5.21 -4.62
C TYR A 73 -8.11 4.38 -4.87
N TYR A 74 -8.85 4.06 -3.81
CA TYR A 74 -10.12 3.35 -3.94
C TYR A 74 -11.21 4.25 -4.53
N SER A 75 -11.29 5.51 -4.09
CA SER A 75 -12.23 6.50 -4.64
C SER A 75 -12.01 6.77 -6.13
N GLU A 76 -10.75 6.87 -6.57
CA GLU A 76 -10.39 7.05 -7.98
C GLU A 76 -10.79 5.84 -8.81
N LYS A 77 -10.55 4.63 -8.32
CA LYS A 77 -11.01 3.41 -9.01
C LYS A 77 -12.53 3.31 -9.05
N LEU A 78 -13.22 3.72 -7.99
CA LEU A 78 -14.68 3.77 -7.96
C LEU A 78 -15.23 4.82 -8.94
N GLY A 79 -14.57 5.97 -9.05
CA GLY A 79 -14.92 7.04 -9.99
C GLY A 79 -14.62 6.68 -11.45
N ALA A 80 -13.53 5.97 -11.72
CA ALA A 80 -13.14 5.52 -13.06
C ALA A 80 -14.16 4.53 -13.68
N ASN A 81 -14.84 3.75 -12.85
CA ASN A 81 -15.91 2.84 -13.30
C ASN A 81 -17.20 3.57 -13.72
N LYS A 82 -17.30 4.90 -13.56
CA LYS A 82 -18.49 5.67 -13.99
C LYS A 82 -18.43 6.11 -15.46
N CYS A 83 -17.43 5.69 -16.23
CA CYS A 83 -17.25 6.12 -17.63
C CYS A 83 -17.68 5.07 -18.68
N SER A 84 -18.30 3.95 -18.29
CA SER A 84 -18.76 2.90 -19.22
C SER A 84 -20.28 2.76 -19.37
N GLU A 85 -21.08 3.71 -18.89
CA GLU A 85 -22.50 3.82 -19.22
C GLU A 85 -22.77 5.16 -19.93
N LYS A 86 -22.49 5.19 -21.23
CA LYS A 86 -23.12 6.10 -22.20
C LYS A 86 -23.33 5.38 -23.51
#